data_AF-A0AAU5TBK5-F1
#
_entry.id   AF-A0AAU5TBK5-F1
#
_cell.length_a   1.000
_cell.length_b   1.000
_cell.length_c   1.000
_cell.angle_alpha   90.00
_cell.angle_beta   90.00
_cell.angle_gamma   90.00
#
_symmetry.space_group_name_H-M   'P 1'
#
loop_
_entity.id
_entity.type
_entity.pdbx_description
1 polymer ?
#
loop_
_entity_poly.entity_id
_entity_poly.type
_entity_poly.pdbx_seq_one_letter_code
_entity_poly.pdbx_strand_id
1 'polypeptide(L)'
;MDVDVFVAAHQAQWARLEQLLGRGRRLTGAEADELVELYQSASTHLSLIQSSAPDPMLIGRLTQLVARARASVTGARRAGWRDAARFFTAGFPAAVYRSRRWWIPTALLSVAVGVLIGWWIATHPEVQASVAAPAELKRLTRPGGEYETYYSSHPAASFAAQVWTNNAQAAAVCLVLGAFLGLPVLWILFLNMANLGVGIGLMASAGRLDVFLGLILPHGLLELTAVFVAAGTGLRLGWTVIDPGPRTRRTALAEQGRAALGMAMGLAVVLFVSGLIEGFVTPSGLPTWARIAIGVAAEAAFLTYVYALGGRASRAGEVGDVEGADRTATLPTAA
;
A
#
# COMPACT_ATOMS: atom_id res chain seq x y z
N MET A 1 -11.69 36.62 25.58
CA MET A 1 -10.54 36.28 26.43
C MET A 1 -9.45 37.26 26.09
N ASP A 2 -8.87 37.93 27.09
CA ASP A 2 -7.69 38.76 26.86
C ASP A 2 -6.47 37.84 26.73
N VAL A 3 -5.86 37.83 25.55
CA VAL A 3 -4.75 36.92 25.22
C VAL A 3 -3.52 37.22 26.06
N ASP A 4 -3.26 38.49 26.36
CA ASP A 4 -2.08 38.90 27.10
C ASP A 4 -2.17 38.49 28.56
N VAL A 5 -3.37 38.62 29.15
CA VAL A 5 -3.66 38.12 30.50
C VAL A 5 -3.55 36.60 30.55
N PHE A 6 -4.07 35.90 29.54
CA PHE A 6 -3.99 34.44 29.46
C PHE A 6 -2.54 33.94 29.32
N VAL A 7 -1.72 34.61 28.52
CA VAL A 7 -0.30 34.32 28.36
C VAL A 7 0.44 34.56 29.67
N ALA A 8 0.22 35.70 30.33
CA ALA A 8 0.86 36.04 31.60
C ALA A 8 0.53 35.00 32.70
N ALA A 9 -0.71 34.49 32.73
CA ALA A 9 -1.15 33.51 33.71
C ALA A 9 -0.51 32.11 33.51
N HIS A 10 -0.25 31.70 32.26
CA HIS A 10 0.17 30.32 31.96
C HIS A 10 1.62 30.19 31.45
N GLN A 11 2.34 31.29 31.23
CA GLN A 11 3.73 31.26 30.73
C GLN A 11 4.67 30.42 31.60
N ALA A 12 4.48 30.42 32.92
CA ALA A 12 5.33 29.69 33.85
C ALA A 12 5.18 28.17 33.67
N GLN A 13 3.95 27.71 33.44
CA GLN A 13 3.66 26.30 33.15
C GLN A 13 4.28 25.87 31.82
N TRP A 14 4.22 26.71 30.80
CA TRP A 14 4.84 26.42 29.50
C TRP A 14 6.37 26.39 29.58
N ALA A 15 6.98 27.31 30.33
CA ALA A 15 8.41 27.33 30.58
C ALA A 15 8.86 26.09 31.38
N ARG A 16 8.08 25.68 32.38
CA ARG A 16 8.35 24.45 33.15
C ARG A 16 8.27 23.20 32.27
N LEU A 17 7.25 23.09 31.42
CA LEU A 17 7.12 22.01 30.45
C LEU A 17 8.35 21.96 29.52
N GLU A 18 8.78 23.11 28.99
CA GLU A 18 9.97 23.22 28.16
C GLU A 18 11.26 22.80 28.89
N GLN A 19 11.40 23.17 30.16
CA GLN A 19 12.51 22.75 31.01
C GLN A 19 12.54 21.22 31.20
N LEU A 20 11.40 20.61 31.51
CA LEU A 20 11.28 19.15 31.67
C LEU A 20 11.60 18.42 30.37
N LEU A 21 11.16 18.95 29.22
CA LEU A 21 11.49 18.42 27.91
C LEU A 21 13.00 18.47 27.61
N GLY A 22 13.69 19.53 28.03
CA GLY A 22 15.14 19.66 27.90
C GLY A 22 15.95 18.61 28.68
N ARG A 23 15.38 18.03 29.74
CA ARG A 23 16.04 16.99 30.55
C ARG A 23 15.99 15.59 29.91
N GLY A 24 15.12 15.37 28.93
CA GLY A 24 15.03 14.11 28.17
C GLY A 24 14.87 12.88 29.07
N ARG A 25 15.76 11.89 28.93
CA ARG A 25 15.69 10.61 29.68
C ARG A 25 16.15 10.69 31.15
N ARG A 26 16.49 11.89 31.65
CA ARG A 26 17.00 12.12 33.03
C ARG A 26 15.91 12.62 33.99
N LEU A 27 14.64 12.42 33.64
CA LEU A 27 13.50 12.75 34.48
C LEU A 27 13.36 11.72 35.60
N THR A 28 13.09 12.19 36.81
CA THR A 28 12.63 11.35 37.92
C THR A 28 11.16 10.96 37.71
N GLY A 29 10.66 9.98 38.47
CA GLY A 29 9.24 9.56 38.37
C GLY A 29 8.26 10.71 38.59
N ALA A 30 8.47 11.52 39.64
CA ALA A 30 7.64 12.69 39.92
C ALA A 30 7.71 13.75 38.80
N GLU A 31 8.89 13.97 38.20
CA GLU A 31 9.03 14.89 37.07
C GLU A 31 8.39 14.36 35.78
N ALA A 32 8.30 13.04 35.61
CA ALA A 32 7.59 12.42 34.50
C ALA A 32 6.07 12.61 34.65
N ASP A 33 5.54 12.44 35.85
CA ASP A 33 4.13 12.70 36.16
C ASP A 33 3.79 14.19 35.97
N GLU A 34 4.65 15.09 36.47
CA GLU A 34 4.54 16.54 36.28
C GLU A 34 4.54 16.91 34.78
N LEU A 35 5.38 16.25 33.97
CA LEU A 35 5.42 16.46 32.53
C LEU A 35 4.08 16.08 31.87
N VAL A 36 3.45 14.98 32.28
CA VAL A 36 2.15 14.53 31.76
C VAL A 36 1.04 15.53 32.09
N GLU A 37 1.00 16.04 33.32
CA GLU A 37 0.02 17.05 33.74
C GLU A 37 0.17 18.36 32.96
N LEU A 38 1.42 18.85 32.83
CA LEU A 38 1.72 20.06 32.09
C LEU A 38 1.43 19.92 30.59
N TYR A 39 1.66 18.73 30.02
CA TYR A 39 1.27 18.39 28.64
C TYR A 39 -0.24 18.49 28.42
N GLN A 40 -1.05 17.94 29.32
CA GLN A 40 -2.52 18.00 29.23
C GLN A 40 -3.03 19.44 29.35
N SER A 41 -2.48 20.21 30.29
CA SER A 41 -2.79 21.63 30.47
C SER A 41 -2.43 22.44 29.21
N ALA A 42 -1.22 22.27 28.67
CA ALA A 42 -0.77 22.96 27.46
C ALA A 42 -1.63 22.60 26.22
N SER A 43 -2.08 21.35 26.11
CA SER A 43 -2.99 20.91 25.04
C SER A 43 -4.35 21.60 25.16
N THR A 44 -4.86 21.73 26.39
CA THR A 44 -6.12 22.45 26.68
C THR A 44 -5.98 23.94 26.33
N HIS A 45 -4.87 24.57 26.68
CA HIS A 45 -4.61 25.97 26.36
C HIS A 45 -4.53 26.21 24.86
N LEU A 46 -3.90 25.30 24.10
CA LEU A 46 -3.86 25.37 22.64
C LEU A 46 -5.26 25.31 22.03
N SER A 47 -6.13 24.41 22.49
CA SER A 47 -7.52 24.33 22.02
C SER A 47 -8.33 25.59 22.38
N LEU A 48 -8.14 26.16 23.58
CA LEU A 48 -8.80 27.39 23.99
C LEU A 48 -8.38 28.59 23.13
N ILE A 49 -7.07 28.74 22.87
CA ILE A 49 -6.54 29.83 22.04
C ILE A 49 -7.00 29.68 20.58
N GLN A 50 -6.98 28.46 20.03
CA GLN A 50 -7.48 28.20 18.66
C GLN A 50 -8.96 28.51 18.48
N SER A 51 -9.77 28.36 19.52
CA SER A 51 -11.22 28.61 19.48
C SER A 51 -11.60 30.05 19.81
N SER A 52 -10.78 30.77 20.58
CA SER A 52 -11.17 32.05 21.18
C SER A 52 -10.43 33.27 20.64
N ALA A 53 -9.15 33.14 20.24
CA ALA A 53 -8.33 34.26 19.78
C ALA A 53 -7.07 33.76 19.03
N PRO A 54 -7.14 33.62 17.69
CA PRO A 54 -6.05 33.02 16.93
C PRO A 54 -4.90 34.03 16.66
N ASP A 55 -3.97 34.16 17.62
CA ASP A 55 -2.63 34.69 17.33
C ASP A 55 -1.76 33.60 16.68
N PRO A 56 -1.36 33.75 15.40
CA PRO A 56 -0.58 32.75 14.68
C PRO A 56 0.77 32.40 15.36
N MET A 57 1.43 33.36 16.00
CA MET A 57 2.73 33.13 16.64
C MET A 57 2.58 32.27 17.89
N LEU A 58 1.63 32.62 18.76
CA LEU A 58 1.34 31.88 19.97
C LEU A 58 0.84 30.46 19.67
N ILE A 59 -0.04 30.32 18.66
CA ILE A 59 -0.51 29.02 18.18
C ILE A 59 0.66 28.17 17.70
N GLY A 60 1.57 28.73 16.88
CA GLY A 60 2.73 28.01 16.38
C GLY A 60 3.64 27.50 17.50
N ARG A 61 3.94 28.37 18.48
CA ARG A 61 4.75 28.02 19.65
C ARG A 61 4.12 26.91 20.48
N LEU A 62 2.85 27.04 20.83
CA LEU A 62 2.14 26.04 21.64
C LEU A 62 1.97 24.72 20.89
N THR A 63 1.72 24.77 19.58
CA THR A 63 1.65 23.58 18.73
C THR A 63 2.97 22.80 18.77
N GLN A 64 4.12 23.48 18.63
CA GLN A 64 5.44 22.85 18.75
C GLN A 64 5.69 22.29 20.16
N LEU A 65 5.35 23.05 21.20
CA LEU A 65 5.55 22.62 22.59
C LEU A 65 4.75 21.35 22.90
N VAL A 66 3.46 21.33 22.54
CA VAL A 66 2.55 20.19 22.69
C VAL A 66 3.03 18.99 21.86
N ALA A 67 3.52 19.20 20.64
CA ALA A 67 4.06 18.13 19.81
C ALA A 67 5.30 17.47 20.43
N ARG A 68 6.26 18.26 20.93
CA ARG A 68 7.44 17.74 21.64
C ARG A 68 7.06 17.01 22.93
N ALA A 69 6.15 17.58 23.71
CA ALA A 69 5.67 16.98 24.95
C ALA A 69 4.97 15.65 24.71
N ARG A 70 4.13 15.57 23.67
CA ARG A 70 3.51 14.32 23.25
C ARG A 70 4.56 13.26 22.92
N ALA A 71 5.61 13.62 22.17
CA ALA A 71 6.66 12.69 21.79
C ALA A 71 7.46 12.16 23.01
N SER A 72 7.62 12.94 24.08
CA SER A 72 8.26 12.48 25.31
C SER A 72 7.33 11.63 26.18
N VAL A 73 6.05 12.01 26.33
CA VAL A 73 5.04 11.29 27.14
C VAL A 73 4.71 9.93 26.56
N THR A 74 4.41 9.89 25.26
CA THR A 74 4.04 8.64 24.59
C THR A 74 5.23 7.69 24.44
N GLY A 75 6.45 8.22 24.64
CA GLY A 75 7.70 7.57 24.32
C GLY A 75 7.82 7.38 22.80
N ALA A 76 8.97 7.71 22.23
CA ALA A 76 9.31 7.16 20.92
C ALA A 76 9.50 5.65 21.09
N ARG A 77 8.42 4.86 21.00
CA ARG A 77 8.53 3.41 20.82
C ARG A 77 9.37 3.22 19.56
N ARG A 78 10.59 2.74 19.72
CA ARG A 78 11.38 2.30 18.57
C ARG A 78 10.67 1.05 18.06
N ALA A 79 10.15 1.13 16.83
CA ALA A 79 9.62 -0.03 16.13
C ALA A 79 10.64 -1.17 16.26
N GLY A 80 10.24 -2.24 16.94
CA GLY A 80 11.08 -3.38 17.21
C GLY A 80 10.81 -4.52 16.23
N TRP A 81 11.67 -5.54 16.27
CA TRP A 81 11.45 -6.79 15.53
C TRP A 81 10.10 -7.45 15.85
N ARG A 82 9.58 -7.24 17.06
CA ARG A 82 8.25 -7.73 17.47
C ARG A 82 7.11 -7.03 16.71
N ASP A 83 7.23 -5.73 16.45
CA ASP A 83 6.21 -4.97 15.72
C ASP A 83 6.19 -5.36 14.25
N ALA A 84 7.38 -5.55 13.66
CA ALA A 84 7.51 -6.10 12.31
C ALA A 84 6.91 -7.51 12.21
N ALA A 85 7.25 -8.40 13.15
CA ALA A 85 6.68 -9.74 13.20
C ALA A 85 5.15 -9.72 13.35
N ARG A 86 4.60 -8.87 14.22
CA ARG A 86 3.14 -8.70 14.38
C ARG A 86 2.51 -8.15 13.10
N PHE A 87 3.13 -7.17 12.46
CA PHE A 87 2.65 -6.61 11.21
C PHE A 87 2.54 -7.70 10.14
N PHE A 88 3.58 -8.53 9.95
CA PHE A 88 3.54 -9.59 8.95
C PHE A 88 2.75 -10.83 9.38
N THR A 89 2.50 -11.08 10.66
CA THR A 89 1.73 -12.28 11.08
C THR A 89 0.25 -12.01 11.32
N ALA A 90 -0.12 -10.76 11.60
CA ALA A 90 -1.49 -10.37 11.93
C ALA A 90 -1.96 -9.14 11.14
N GLY A 91 -1.21 -8.05 11.14
CA GLY A 91 -1.64 -6.76 10.57
C GLY A 91 -1.90 -6.79 9.06
N PHE A 92 -0.86 -7.04 8.26
CA PHE A 92 -0.92 -7.13 6.81
C PHE A 92 -1.90 -8.20 6.30
N PRO A 93 -1.84 -9.48 6.76
CA PRO A 93 -2.75 -10.48 6.22
C PRO A 93 -4.21 -10.19 6.60
N ALA A 94 -4.48 -9.61 7.77
CA ALA A 94 -5.83 -9.15 8.12
C ALA A 94 -6.30 -8.01 7.21
N ALA A 95 -5.42 -7.05 6.88
CA ALA A 95 -5.75 -5.96 5.97
C ALA A 95 -6.18 -6.48 4.59
N VAL A 96 -5.39 -7.40 4.01
CA VAL A 96 -5.68 -8.04 2.71
C VAL A 96 -6.96 -8.87 2.77
N TYR A 97 -7.16 -9.64 3.84
CA TYR A 97 -8.37 -10.44 4.01
C TYR A 97 -9.63 -9.58 4.15
N ARG A 98 -9.56 -8.45 4.86
CA ARG A 98 -10.70 -7.53 5.02
C ARG A 98 -11.01 -6.79 3.72
N SER A 99 -10.01 -6.48 2.90
CA SER A 99 -10.21 -5.85 1.59
C SER A 99 -10.62 -6.82 0.48
N ARG A 100 -10.78 -8.12 0.76
CA ARG A 100 -11.16 -9.15 -0.24
C ARG A 100 -12.39 -8.85 -1.09
N ARG A 101 -13.38 -8.16 -0.50
CA ARG A 101 -14.60 -7.75 -1.23
C ARG A 101 -14.33 -6.68 -2.29
N TRP A 102 -13.20 -6.00 -2.20
CA TRP A 102 -12.75 -5.02 -3.17
C TRP A 102 -11.80 -5.65 -4.18
N TRP A 103 -10.73 -6.32 -3.71
CA TRP A 103 -9.71 -6.79 -4.65
C TRP A 103 -10.10 -8.04 -5.44
N ILE A 104 -10.94 -8.94 -4.92
CA ILE A 104 -11.35 -10.14 -5.68
C ILE A 104 -12.21 -9.77 -6.90
N PRO A 105 -13.28 -8.96 -6.78
CA PRO A 105 -14.03 -8.53 -7.97
C PRO A 105 -13.16 -7.75 -8.95
N THR A 106 -12.26 -6.89 -8.44
CA THR A 106 -11.29 -6.18 -9.27
C THR A 106 -10.40 -7.14 -10.04
N ALA A 107 -9.83 -8.16 -9.39
CA ALA A 107 -9.01 -9.18 -10.04
C ALA A 107 -9.80 -9.93 -11.12
N LEU A 108 -10.99 -10.42 -10.80
CA LEU A 108 -11.83 -11.17 -11.74
C LEU A 108 -12.20 -10.33 -12.96
N LEU A 109 -12.61 -9.07 -12.76
CA LEU A 109 -12.96 -8.17 -13.86
C LEU A 109 -11.73 -7.82 -14.71
N SER A 110 -10.60 -7.51 -14.08
CA SER A 110 -9.36 -7.21 -14.79
C SER A 110 -8.88 -8.38 -15.63
N VAL A 111 -8.87 -9.60 -15.06
CA VAL A 111 -8.51 -10.82 -15.79
C VAL A 111 -9.49 -11.07 -16.94
N ALA A 112 -10.79 -10.90 -16.73
CA ALA A 112 -11.78 -11.04 -17.79
C ALA A 112 -11.51 -10.06 -18.94
N VAL A 113 -11.21 -8.78 -18.65
CA VAL A 113 -10.86 -7.78 -19.65
C VAL A 113 -9.59 -8.18 -20.41
N GLY A 114 -8.53 -8.58 -19.71
CA GLY A 114 -7.28 -9.02 -20.35
C GLY A 114 -7.47 -10.23 -21.26
N VAL A 115 -8.25 -11.23 -20.82
CA VAL A 115 -8.61 -12.41 -21.62
C VAL A 115 -9.43 -12.02 -22.85
N LEU A 116 -10.41 -11.12 -22.70
CA LEU A 116 -11.22 -10.65 -23.83
C LEU A 116 -10.37 -9.91 -24.88
N ILE A 117 -9.46 -9.03 -24.43
CA ILE A 117 -8.52 -8.32 -25.33
C ILE A 117 -7.61 -9.33 -26.04
N GLY A 118 -7.02 -10.28 -25.30
CA GLY A 118 -6.15 -11.29 -25.89
C GLY A 118 -6.87 -12.20 -26.87
N TRP A 119 -8.08 -12.65 -26.54
CA TRP A 119 -8.93 -13.44 -27.44
C TRP A 119 -9.28 -12.67 -28.71
N TRP A 120 -9.67 -11.39 -28.58
CA TRP A 120 -10.03 -10.55 -29.71
C TRP A 120 -8.86 -10.39 -30.68
N ILE A 121 -7.67 -10.08 -30.17
CA ILE A 121 -6.44 -9.95 -30.97
C ILE A 121 -6.04 -11.29 -31.58
N ALA A 122 -6.13 -12.40 -30.84
CA ALA A 122 -5.72 -13.71 -31.34
C ALA A 122 -6.58 -14.19 -32.52
N THR A 123 -7.86 -13.80 -32.56
CA THR A 123 -8.85 -14.33 -33.52
C THR A 123 -9.14 -13.40 -34.70
N HIS A 124 -8.73 -12.13 -34.64
CA HIS A 124 -9.05 -11.12 -35.66
C HIS A 124 -7.77 -10.51 -36.26
N PRO A 125 -7.30 -10.96 -37.44
CA PRO A 125 -6.09 -10.45 -38.10
C PRO A 125 -6.10 -8.94 -38.37
N GLU A 126 -7.26 -8.36 -38.63
CA GLU A 126 -7.45 -6.92 -38.80
C GLU A 126 -7.11 -6.11 -37.54
N VAL A 127 -7.37 -6.68 -36.36
CA VAL A 127 -7.00 -6.07 -35.08
C VAL A 127 -5.48 -6.14 -34.90
N GLN A 128 -4.86 -7.27 -35.25
CA GLN A 128 -3.40 -7.42 -35.21
C GLN A 128 -2.71 -6.38 -36.10
N ALA A 129 -3.24 -6.16 -37.31
CA ALA A 129 -2.72 -5.17 -38.25
C ALA A 129 -2.86 -3.72 -37.74
N SER A 130 -3.82 -3.44 -36.86
CA SER A 130 -3.95 -2.14 -36.19
C SER A 130 -2.94 -1.94 -35.04
N VAL A 131 -2.42 -3.04 -34.46
CA VAL A 131 -1.41 -3.00 -33.40
C VAL A 131 -0.02 -2.75 -33.97
N ALA A 132 0.37 -3.51 -35.01
CA ALA A 132 1.65 -3.32 -35.67
C ALA A 132 1.66 -3.91 -37.10
N ALA A 133 2.63 -3.47 -37.91
CA ALA A 133 2.82 -4.01 -39.25
C ALA A 133 3.18 -5.52 -39.20
N PRO A 134 2.82 -6.34 -40.20
CA PRO A 134 3.07 -7.79 -40.19
C PRO A 134 4.54 -8.17 -39.98
N ALA A 135 5.48 -7.40 -40.53
CA ALA A 135 6.91 -7.62 -40.33
C ALA A 135 7.34 -7.39 -38.88
N GLU A 136 6.74 -6.41 -38.20
CA GLU A 136 6.96 -6.10 -36.79
C GLU A 136 6.41 -7.22 -35.90
N LEU A 137 5.17 -7.65 -36.15
CA LEU A 137 4.55 -8.76 -35.43
C LEU A 137 5.39 -10.04 -35.50
N LYS A 138 5.95 -10.32 -36.68
CA LYS A 138 6.85 -11.46 -36.87
C LYS A 138 8.16 -11.28 -36.09
N ARG A 139 8.70 -10.06 -35.99
CA ARG A 139 9.91 -9.78 -35.19
C ARG A 139 9.66 -9.96 -33.69
N LEU A 140 8.49 -9.54 -33.22
CA LEU A 140 8.05 -9.69 -31.83
C LEU A 140 7.84 -11.16 -31.44
N THR A 141 7.15 -11.93 -32.29
CA THR A 141 6.61 -13.26 -31.95
C THR A 141 7.46 -14.44 -32.41
N ARG A 142 8.43 -14.28 -33.32
CA ARG A 142 9.31 -15.38 -33.76
C ARG A 142 10.15 -15.97 -32.61
N PRO A 143 10.62 -17.24 -32.71
CA PRO A 143 11.62 -17.77 -31.78
C PRO A 143 12.86 -16.87 -31.68
N GLY A 144 13.28 -16.54 -30.46
CA GLY A 144 14.32 -15.52 -30.22
C GLY A 144 13.90 -14.09 -30.58
N GLY A 145 12.59 -13.83 -30.73
CA GLY A 145 12.01 -12.50 -30.93
C GLY A 145 12.03 -11.66 -29.66
N GLU A 146 11.56 -10.43 -29.75
CA GLU A 146 11.65 -9.47 -28.64
C GLU A 146 10.91 -9.92 -27.39
N TYR A 147 9.75 -10.59 -27.51
CA TYR A 147 9.03 -11.12 -26.35
C TYR A 147 9.82 -12.18 -25.59
N GLU A 148 10.57 -13.03 -26.27
CA GLU A 148 11.38 -14.06 -25.61
C GLU A 148 12.70 -13.47 -25.08
N THR A 149 13.32 -12.58 -25.85
CA THR A 149 14.61 -11.98 -25.53
C THR A 149 14.50 -11.06 -24.31
N TYR A 150 13.42 -10.27 -24.23
CA TYR A 150 13.16 -9.37 -23.10
C TYR A 150 13.29 -10.07 -21.73
N TYR A 151 12.71 -11.28 -21.63
CA TYR A 151 12.71 -12.08 -20.39
C TYR A 151 13.91 -13.02 -20.24
N SER A 152 14.83 -13.11 -21.21
CA SER A 152 15.94 -14.08 -21.19
C SER A 152 17.35 -13.47 -21.28
N SER A 153 17.50 -12.22 -21.73
CA SER A 153 18.82 -11.66 -22.09
C SER A 153 19.50 -10.78 -21.03
N HIS A 154 18.86 -10.50 -19.89
CA HIS A 154 19.38 -9.56 -18.90
C HIS A 154 20.04 -10.26 -17.70
N PRO A 155 21.05 -9.65 -17.05
CA PRO A 155 21.57 -10.14 -15.78
C PRO A 155 20.43 -10.23 -14.75
N ALA A 156 20.20 -11.44 -14.24
CA ALA A 156 19.09 -11.82 -13.36
C ALA A 156 18.78 -10.79 -12.25
N ALA A 157 19.82 -10.28 -11.58
CA ALA A 157 19.67 -9.39 -10.43
C ALA A 157 19.25 -7.95 -10.82
N SER A 158 19.79 -7.38 -11.90
CA SER A 158 19.43 -6.03 -12.34
C SER A 158 18.03 -5.98 -12.96
N PHE A 159 17.65 -7.05 -13.68
CA PHE A 159 16.33 -7.19 -14.28
C PHE A 159 15.24 -7.33 -13.21
N ALA A 160 15.44 -8.23 -12.23
CA ALA A 160 14.54 -8.40 -11.10
C ALA A 160 14.31 -7.10 -10.32
N ALA A 161 15.36 -6.30 -10.08
CA ALA A 161 15.25 -5.03 -9.38
C ALA A 161 14.43 -3.99 -10.17
N GLN A 162 14.57 -3.96 -11.50
CA GLN A 162 13.83 -3.04 -12.36
C GLN A 162 12.33 -3.38 -12.38
N VAL A 163 11.99 -4.66 -12.59
CA VAL A 163 10.59 -5.10 -12.64
C VAL A 163 9.94 -4.96 -11.28
N TRP A 164 10.64 -5.32 -10.20
CA TRP A 164 10.19 -5.05 -8.83
C TRP A 164 9.86 -3.58 -8.60
N THR A 165 10.76 -2.66 -9.00
CA THR A 165 10.56 -1.21 -8.79
C THR A 165 9.35 -0.72 -9.58
N ASN A 166 9.20 -1.14 -10.83
CA ASN A 166 8.07 -0.76 -11.67
C ASN A 166 6.74 -1.23 -11.07
N ASN A 167 6.68 -2.48 -10.60
CA ASN A 167 5.47 -3.04 -10.03
C ASN A 167 5.15 -2.47 -8.65
N ALA A 168 6.17 -2.22 -7.83
CA ALA A 168 6.01 -1.54 -6.55
C ALA A 168 5.50 -0.11 -6.76
N GLN A 169 6.00 0.60 -7.77
CA GLN A 169 5.52 1.92 -8.15
C GLN A 169 4.07 1.85 -8.65
N ALA A 170 3.70 0.90 -9.51
CA ALA A 170 2.33 0.72 -9.97
C ALA A 170 1.36 0.48 -8.80
N ALA A 171 1.71 -0.42 -7.88
CA ALA A 171 0.92 -0.70 -6.67
C ALA A 171 0.78 0.54 -5.78
N ALA A 172 1.88 1.28 -5.55
CA ALA A 172 1.87 2.51 -4.77
C ALA A 172 0.98 3.59 -5.42
N VAL A 173 1.08 3.77 -6.74
CA VAL A 173 0.25 4.71 -7.50
C VAL A 173 -1.23 4.33 -7.39
N CYS A 174 -1.59 3.05 -7.49
CA CYS A 174 -2.97 2.60 -7.27
C CYS A 174 -3.49 2.96 -5.87
N LEU A 175 -2.67 2.78 -4.84
CA LEU A 175 -3.05 3.08 -3.45
C LEU A 175 -3.21 4.59 -3.21
N VAL A 176 -2.31 5.41 -3.73
CA VAL A 176 -2.33 6.87 -3.56
C VAL A 176 -3.43 7.51 -4.42
N LEU A 177 -3.47 7.18 -5.70
CA LEU A 177 -4.43 7.77 -6.64
C LEU A 177 -5.86 7.26 -6.44
N GLY A 178 -6.04 6.19 -5.66
CA GLY A 178 -7.33 5.73 -5.19
C GLY A 178 -8.18 6.84 -4.57
N ALA A 179 -7.55 7.78 -3.85
CA ALA A 179 -8.23 8.92 -3.24
C ALA A 179 -8.96 9.83 -4.26
N PHE A 180 -8.60 9.79 -5.54
CA PHE A 180 -9.28 10.52 -6.62
C PHE A 180 -10.44 9.70 -7.19
N LEU A 181 -11.38 9.31 -6.31
CA LEU A 181 -12.60 8.53 -6.64
C LEU A 181 -12.33 7.16 -7.29
N GLY A 182 -11.11 6.64 -7.22
CA GLY A 182 -10.73 5.36 -7.84
C GLY A 182 -10.62 5.39 -9.37
N LEU A 183 -10.92 6.50 -10.06
CA LEU A 183 -10.85 6.58 -11.52
C LEU A 183 -9.45 6.33 -12.09
N PRO A 184 -8.37 6.92 -11.52
CA PRO A 184 -7.03 6.62 -12.01
C PRO A 184 -6.64 5.15 -11.82
N VAL A 185 -7.17 4.50 -10.78
CA VAL A 185 -6.91 3.08 -10.51
C VAL A 185 -7.50 2.20 -11.61
N LEU A 186 -8.74 2.48 -12.03
CA LEU A 186 -9.39 1.77 -13.14
C LEU A 186 -8.62 1.94 -14.44
N TRP A 187 -8.13 3.15 -14.72
CA TRP A 187 -7.31 3.44 -15.89
C TRP A 187 -5.99 2.65 -15.89
N ILE A 188 -5.29 2.62 -14.75
CA ILE A 188 -4.04 1.86 -14.60
C ILE A 188 -4.29 0.37 -14.79
N LEU A 189 -5.34 -0.18 -14.19
CA LEU A 189 -5.71 -1.59 -14.38
C LEU A 189 -6.03 -1.90 -15.84
N PHE A 190 -6.76 -1.02 -16.52
CA PHE A 190 -7.06 -1.19 -17.94
C PHE A 190 -5.77 -1.24 -18.77
N LEU A 191 -4.85 -0.31 -18.57
CA LEU A 191 -3.57 -0.31 -19.29
C LEU A 191 -2.74 -1.57 -19.01
N ASN A 192 -2.67 -2.02 -17.76
CA ASN A 192 -1.98 -3.26 -17.42
C ASN A 192 -2.61 -4.48 -18.13
N MET A 193 -3.94 -4.58 -18.09
CA MET A 193 -4.65 -5.71 -18.71
C MET A 193 -4.64 -5.65 -20.23
N ALA A 194 -4.65 -4.45 -20.81
CA ALA A 194 -4.49 -4.26 -22.25
C ALA A 194 -3.09 -4.69 -22.72
N ASN A 195 -2.02 -4.26 -22.03
CA ASN A 195 -0.66 -4.68 -22.35
C ASN A 195 -0.48 -6.19 -22.26
N LEU A 196 -0.99 -6.80 -21.18
CA LEU A 196 -0.96 -8.26 -21.01
C LEU A 196 -1.79 -8.96 -22.10
N GLY A 197 -3.00 -8.45 -22.38
CA GLY A 197 -3.89 -8.98 -23.41
C GLY A 197 -3.28 -8.92 -24.81
N VAL A 198 -2.61 -7.83 -25.17
CA VAL A 198 -1.88 -7.70 -26.45
C VAL A 198 -0.80 -8.77 -26.56
N GLY A 199 0.04 -8.94 -25.54
CA GLY A 199 1.07 -9.97 -25.54
C GLY A 199 0.50 -11.39 -25.67
N ILE A 200 -0.55 -11.70 -24.90
CA ILE A 200 -1.27 -12.98 -24.98
C ILE A 200 -1.82 -13.20 -26.39
N GLY A 201 -2.51 -12.20 -26.94
CA GLY A 201 -3.18 -12.31 -28.23
C GLY A 201 -2.21 -12.51 -29.40
N LEU A 202 -1.11 -11.75 -29.42
CA LEU A 202 -0.08 -11.85 -30.46
C LEU A 202 0.70 -13.17 -30.38
N MET A 203 1.05 -13.62 -29.16
CA MET A 203 1.75 -14.89 -29.00
C MET A 203 0.83 -16.08 -29.26
N ALA A 204 -0.47 -15.97 -28.94
CA ALA A 204 -1.46 -16.97 -29.28
C ALA A 204 -1.68 -17.08 -30.80
N SER A 205 -1.81 -15.97 -31.53
CA SER A 205 -1.96 -16.01 -32.99
C SER A 205 -0.73 -16.59 -33.70
N ALA A 206 0.45 -16.47 -33.09
CA ALA A 206 1.68 -17.10 -33.56
C ALA A 206 1.87 -18.57 -33.13
N GLY A 207 0.91 -19.15 -32.38
CA GLY A 207 1.01 -20.53 -31.88
C GLY A 207 2.05 -20.73 -30.78
N ARG A 208 2.43 -19.66 -30.06
CA ARG A 208 3.48 -19.64 -29.02
C ARG A 208 2.98 -19.17 -27.66
N LEU A 209 1.70 -19.37 -27.39
CA LEU A 209 1.08 -18.98 -26.11
C LEU A 209 1.75 -19.68 -24.92
N ASP A 210 2.13 -20.95 -25.09
CA ASP A 210 2.83 -21.76 -24.11
C ASP A 210 4.17 -21.15 -23.66
N VAL A 211 4.96 -20.64 -24.61
CA VAL A 211 6.23 -19.94 -24.32
C VAL A 211 5.96 -18.66 -23.53
N PHE A 212 5.00 -17.86 -23.99
CA PHE A 212 4.66 -16.59 -23.34
C PHE A 212 4.15 -16.78 -21.90
N LEU A 213 3.22 -17.73 -21.71
CA LEU A 213 2.71 -18.10 -20.40
C LEU A 213 3.83 -18.67 -19.51
N GLY A 214 4.74 -19.47 -20.07
CA GLY A 214 5.90 -20.00 -19.36
C GLY A 214 6.89 -18.94 -18.88
N LEU A 215 6.95 -17.79 -19.55
CA LEU A 215 7.76 -16.65 -19.13
C LEU A 215 7.06 -15.83 -18.05
N ILE A 216 5.74 -15.66 -18.13
CA ILE A 216 4.99 -14.75 -17.25
C ILE A 216 4.46 -15.42 -15.99
N LEU A 217 3.81 -16.59 -16.09
CA LEU A 217 3.12 -17.24 -14.96
C LEU A 217 4.00 -17.48 -13.71
N PRO A 218 5.31 -17.81 -13.81
CA PRO A 218 6.11 -18.08 -12.62
C PRO A 218 6.11 -16.94 -11.59
N HIS A 219 6.18 -15.69 -12.04
CA HIS A 219 6.17 -14.51 -11.16
C HIS A 219 4.85 -13.74 -11.26
N GLY A 220 4.28 -13.67 -12.46
CA GLY A 220 3.10 -12.87 -12.80
C GLY A 220 1.85 -13.22 -12.00
N LEU A 221 1.71 -14.44 -11.49
CA LEU A 221 0.58 -14.80 -10.62
C LEU A 221 0.59 -13.96 -9.32
N LEU A 222 1.71 -14.00 -8.59
CA LEU A 222 1.85 -13.29 -7.32
C LEU A 222 1.87 -11.77 -7.53
N GLU A 223 2.49 -11.33 -8.62
CA GLU A 223 2.54 -9.93 -9.02
C GLU A 223 1.16 -9.36 -9.33
N LEU A 224 0.38 -10.03 -10.19
CA LEU A 224 -0.97 -9.57 -10.55
C LEU A 224 -1.86 -9.58 -9.32
N THR A 225 -1.78 -10.60 -8.46
CA THR A 225 -2.50 -10.60 -7.19
C THR A 225 -2.12 -9.39 -6.33
N ALA A 226 -0.84 -9.05 -6.20
CA ALA A 226 -0.39 -7.88 -5.46
C ALA A 226 -0.93 -6.56 -6.06
N VAL A 227 -0.91 -6.42 -7.39
CA VAL A 227 -1.49 -5.27 -8.10
C VAL A 227 -3.00 -5.17 -7.89
N PHE A 228 -3.73 -6.28 -7.93
CA PHE A 228 -5.18 -6.29 -7.69
C PHE A 228 -5.51 -5.96 -6.23
N VAL A 229 -4.72 -6.45 -5.27
CA VAL A 229 -4.86 -6.09 -3.86
C VAL A 229 -4.62 -4.60 -3.65
N ALA A 230 -3.58 -4.03 -4.26
CA ALA A 230 -3.32 -2.58 -4.24
C ALA A 230 -4.49 -1.79 -4.86
N ALA A 231 -4.92 -2.20 -6.06
CA ALA A 231 -5.97 -1.53 -6.79
C ALA A 231 -7.33 -1.60 -6.09
N GLY A 232 -7.76 -2.78 -5.61
CA GLY A 232 -8.97 -2.91 -4.81
C GLY A 232 -8.93 -2.04 -3.54
N THR A 233 -7.74 -1.86 -2.95
CA THR A 233 -7.56 -0.99 -1.78
C THR A 233 -7.63 0.48 -2.15
N GLY A 234 -7.05 0.87 -3.29
CA GLY A 234 -7.21 2.19 -3.88
C GLY A 234 -8.67 2.51 -4.20
N LEU A 235 -9.41 1.58 -4.81
CA LEU A 235 -10.84 1.73 -5.10
C LEU A 235 -11.66 1.89 -3.81
N ARG A 236 -11.34 1.13 -2.76
CA ARG A 236 -11.96 1.30 -1.45
C ARG A 236 -11.67 2.68 -0.84
N LEU A 237 -10.44 3.18 -0.97
CA LEU A 237 -10.07 4.53 -0.54
C LEU A 237 -10.89 5.58 -1.30
N GLY A 238 -11.05 5.42 -2.62
CA GLY A 238 -11.88 6.28 -3.46
C GLY A 238 -13.36 6.25 -3.07
N TRP A 239 -13.90 5.06 -2.80
CA TRP A 239 -15.28 4.90 -2.31
C TRP A 239 -15.50 5.61 -0.98
N THR A 240 -14.49 5.65 -0.11
CA THR A 240 -14.57 6.32 1.19
C THR A 240 -14.76 7.85 1.06
N VAL A 241 -14.36 8.44 -0.07
CA VAL A 241 -14.66 9.85 -0.39
C VAL A 241 -16.16 10.04 -0.64
N ILE A 242 -16.79 9.08 -1.31
CA ILE A 242 -18.21 9.09 -1.69
C ILE A 242 -19.07 8.76 -0.46
N ASP A 243 -18.81 7.61 0.16
CA ASP A 243 -19.52 7.08 1.32
C ASP A 243 -18.53 6.75 2.45
N PRO A 244 -18.32 7.68 3.41
CA PRO A 244 -17.50 7.45 4.59
C PRO A 244 -18.23 6.67 5.70
N GLY A 245 -19.49 6.27 5.48
CA GLY A 245 -20.38 5.75 6.50
C GLY A 245 -20.69 6.78 7.61
N PRO A 246 -20.77 6.39 8.89
CA PRO A 246 -21.15 7.30 9.99
C PRO A 246 -20.03 8.27 10.40
N ARG A 247 -18.87 8.23 9.75
CA ARG A 247 -17.70 9.06 10.10
C ARG A 247 -17.64 10.28 9.18
N THR A 248 -16.97 11.33 9.64
CA THR A 248 -16.60 12.44 8.72
C THR A 248 -15.66 11.93 7.63
N ARG A 249 -15.73 12.51 6.42
CA ARG A 249 -14.84 12.16 5.30
C ARG A 249 -13.37 12.25 5.69
N ARG A 250 -12.99 13.30 6.43
CA ARG A 250 -11.60 13.50 6.88
C ARG A 250 -11.12 12.36 7.77
N THR A 251 -11.93 11.96 8.76
CA THR A 251 -11.59 10.85 9.66
C THR A 251 -11.52 9.52 8.90
N ALA A 252 -12.53 9.23 8.07
CA ALA A 252 -12.59 7.99 7.32
C ALA A 252 -11.41 7.85 6.33
N LEU A 253 -11.06 8.93 5.63
CA LEU A 253 -9.91 8.95 4.72
C LEU A 253 -8.58 8.83 5.45
N ALA A 254 -8.43 9.45 6.63
CA ALA A 254 -7.22 9.29 7.44
C ALA A 254 -7.04 7.84 7.91
N GLU A 255 -8.10 7.19 8.37
CA GLU A 255 -8.09 5.76 8.76
C GLU A 255 -7.78 4.85 7.57
N GLN A 256 -8.46 5.03 6.43
CA GLN A 256 -8.20 4.22 5.24
C GLN A 256 -6.81 4.49 4.64
N GLY A 257 -6.33 5.73 4.69
CA GLY A 257 -5.00 6.10 4.21
C GLY A 257 -3.88 5.43 5.00
N ARG A 258 -3.99 5.36 6.34
CA ARG A 258 -3.02 4.61 7.16
C ARG A 258 -3.02 3.12 6.85
N ALA A 259 -4.21 2.52 6.69
CA ALA A 259 -4.32 1.12 6.29
C ALA A 259 -3.72 0.89 4.88
N ALA A 260 -3.88 1.85 3.95
CA ALA A 260 -3.27 1.79 2.62
C ALA A 260 -1.74 1.89 2.67
N LEU A 261 -1.15 2.70 3.55
CA LEU A 261 0.29 2.75 3.76
C LEU A 261 0.83 1.42 4.31
N GLY A 262 0.14 0.82 5.28
CA GLY A 262 0.43 -0.54 5.75
C GLY A 262 0.37 -1.55 4.59
N MET A 263 -0.67 -1.48 3.77
CA MET A 263 -0.80 -2.32 2.58
C MET A 263 0.38 -2.16 1.62
N ALA A 264 0.81 -0.92 1.34
CA ALA A 264 1.94 -0.65 0.45
C ALA A 264 3.23 -1.33 0.93
N MET A 265 3.54 -1.24 2.23
CA MET A 265 4.73 -1.87 2.79
C MET A 265 4.68 -3.40 2.69
N GLY A 266 3.52 -4.01 2.99
CA GLY A 266 3.37 -5.46 2.88
C GLY A 266 3.42 -5.95 1.43
N LEU A 267 2.77 -5.24 0.50
CA LEU A 267 2.79 -5.55 -0.92
C LEU A 267 4.17 -5.35 -1.55
N ALA A 268 4.97 -4.39 -1.09
CA ALA A 268 6.35 -4.23 -1.55
C ALA A 268 7.19 -5.49 -1.28
N VAL A 269 6.98 -6.15 -0.13
CA VAL A 269 7.63 -7.43 0.19
C VAL A 269 7.10 -8.57 -0.67
N VAL A 270 5.78 -8.64 -0.90
CA VAL A 270 5.19 -9.64 -1.80
C VAL A 270 5.73 -9.50 -3.22
N LEU A 271 5.79 -8.28 -3.74
CA LEU A 271 6.37 -7.98 -5.04
C LEU A 271 7.87 -8.28 -5.08
N PHE A 272 8.59 -8.09 -3.97
CA PHE A 272 10.00 -8.47 -3.90
C PHE A 272 10.17 -9.98 -4.07
N VAL A 273 9.33 -10.79 -3.42
CA VAL A 273 9.30 -12.25 -3.65
C VAL A 273 8.99 -12.57 -5.11
N SER A 274 8.04 -11.87 -5.74
CA SER A 274 7.75 -12.02 -7.17
C SER A 274 8.98 -11.72 -8.04
N GLY A 275 9.66 -10.60 -7.79
CA GLY A 275 10.87 -10.20 -8.52
C GLY A 275 12.03 -11.18 -8.33
N LEU A 276 12.15 -11.84 -7.16
CA LEU A 276 13.10 -12.95 -6.97
C LEU A 276 12.72 -14.15 -7.84
N ILE A 277 11.44 -14.52 -7.91
CA ILE A 277 11.00 -15.61 -8.80
C ILE A 277 11.31 -15.24 -10.25
N GLU A 278 11.09 -14.00 -10.65
CA GLU A 278 11.42 -13.55 -11.99
C GLU A 278 12.92 -13.62 -12.28
N GLY A 279 13.75 -13.05 -11.41
CA GLY A 279 15.20 -13.00 -11.60
C GLY A 279 15.86 -14.38 -11.60
N PHE A 280 15.36 -15.32 -10.79
CA PHE A 280 16.03 -16.60 -10.58
C PHE A 280 15.33 -17.78 -11.25
N VAL A 281 14.00 -17.79 -11.34
CA VAL A 281 13.21 -18.92 -11.88
C VAL A 281 12.91 -18.71 -13.36
N THR A 282 12.53 -17.51 -13.79
CA THR A 282 12.20 -17.25 -15.21
C THR A 282 13.37 -17.57 -16.16
N PRO A 283 14.61 -17.09 -15.93
CA PRO A 283 15.76 -17.41 -16.80
C PRO A 283 16.43 -18.75 -16.46
N SER A 284 15.89 -19.52 -15.52
CA SER A 284 16.47 -20.83 -15.18
C SER A 284 16.31 -21.81 -16.35
N GLY A 285 17.24 -22.75 -16.48
CA GLY A 285 17.13 -23.88 -17.43
C GLY A 285 16.06 -24.92 -17.06
N LEU A 286 15.15 -24.59 -16.14
CA LEU A 286 14.08 -25.50 -15.70
C LEU A 286 13.01 -25.64 -16.80
N PRO A 287 12.39 -26.83 -16.92
CA PRO A 287 11.27 -27.00 -17.83
C PRO A 287 10.11 -26.09 -17.43
N THR A 288 9.33 -25.63 -18.41
CA THR A 288 8.25 -24.64 -18.22
C THR A 288 7.25 -25.04 -17.12
N TRP A 289 6.85 -26.32 -17.05
CA TRP A 289 5.93 -26.80 -16.03
C TRP A 289 6.49 -26.60 -14.60
N ALA A 290 7.80 -26.77 -14.40
CA ALA A 290 8.44 -26.62 -13.09
C ALA A 290 8.48 -25.14 -12.67
N ARG A 291 8.79 -24.24 -13.60
CA ARG A 291 8.75 -22.78 -13.36
C ARG A 291 7.34 -22.33 -12.99
N ILE A 292 6.32 -22.79 -13.71
CA ILE A 292 4.92 -22.50 -13.42
C ILE A 292 4.52 -23.07 -12.05
N ALA A 293 4.93 -24.30 -11.72
CA ALA A 293 4.62 -24.92 -10.43
C ALA A 293 5.19 -24.11 -9.25
N ILE A 294 6.39 -23.53 -9.39
CA ILE A 294 6.98 -22.65 -8.38
C ILE A 294 6.11 -21.39 -8.19
N GLY A 295 5.66 -20.76 -9.28
CA GLY A 295 4.77 -19.61 -9.22
C GLY A 295 3.42 -19.92 -8.58
N VAL A 296 2.80 -21.04 -8.96
CA VAL A 296 1.55 -21.52 -8.36
C VAL A 296 1.74 -21.81 -6.87
N ALA A 297 2.87 -22.41 -6.46
CA ALA A 297 3.17 -22.66 -5.06
C ALA A 297 3.34 -21.35 -4.27
N ALA A 298 4.01 -20.34 -4.85
CA ALA A 298 4.17 -19.03 -4.23
C ALA A 298 2.83 -18.31 -4.04
N GLU A 299 1.97 -18.32 -5.07
CA GLU A 299 0.62 -17.76 -5.00
C GLU A 299 -0.25 -18.51 -3.99
N ALA A 300 -0.24 -19.85 -4.01
CA ALA A 300 -0.99 -20.66 -3.05
C ALA A 300 -0.51 -20.42 -1.61
N ALA A 301 0.79 -20.24 -1.40
CA ALA A 301 1.35 -19.88 -0.10
C ALA A 301 0.86 -18.49 0.35
N PHE A 302 0.85 -17.50 -0.54
CA PHE A 302 0.33 -16.16 -0.25
C PHE A 302 -1.16 -16.17 0.08
N LEU A 303 -1.99 -16.85 -0.70
CA LEU A 303 -3.41 -16.98 -0.44
C LEU A 303 -3.67 -17.73 0.88
N THR A 304 -2.96 -18.83 1.13
CA THR A 304 -3.06 -19.56 2.40
C THR A 304 -2.68 -18.66 3.58
N TYR A 305 -1.60 -17.88 3.43
CA TYR A 305 -1.18 -16.89 4.41
C TYR A 305 -2.28 -15.84 4.71
N VAL A 306 -2.90 -15.27 3.68
CA VAL A 306 -3.99 -14.29 3.81
C VAL A 306 -5.24 -14.91 4.45
N TYR A 307 -5.69 -16.06 3.97
CA TYR A 307 -6.94 -16.67 4.43
C TYR A 307 -6.81 -17.34 5.80
N ALA A 308 -5.69 -17.99 6.09
CA ALA A 308 -5.46 -18.65 7.37
C ALA A 308 -5.03 -17.67 8.46
N LEU A 309 -3.98 -16.87 8.24
CA LEU A 309 -3.52 -15.91 9.26
C LEU A 309 -4.43 -14.69 9.29
N GLY A 310 -4.71 -14.09 8.13
CA GLY A 310 -5.53 -12.89 8.04
C GLY A 310 -6.98 -13.12 8.44
N GLY A 311 -7.55 -14.29 8.10
CA GLY A 311 -8.87 -14.68 8.56
C GLY A 311 -8.96 -14.83 10.09
N ARG A 312 -7.95 -15.46 10.72
CA ARG A 312 -7.86 -15.58 12.18
C ARG A 312 -7.68 -14.22 12.86
N ALA A 313 -6.72 -13.42 12.38
CA ALA A 313 -6.43 -12.10 12.91
C ALA A 313 -7.63 -11.14 12.77
N SER A 314 -8.31 -11.16 11.62
CA SER A 314 -9.53 -10.36 11.42
C SER A 314 -10.66 -10.74 12.37
N ARG A 315 -10.81 -12.03 12.73
CA ARG A 315 -11.79 -12.47 13.74
C ARG A 315 -11.39 -12.04 15.16
N ALA A 316 -10.09 -11.91 15.42
CA ALA A 316 -9.55 -11.38 16.67
C ALA A 316 -9.61 -9.84 16.77
N GLY A 317 -10.20 -9.15 15.77
CA GLY A 317 -10.37 -7.70 15.77
C GLY A 317 -9.23 -6.92 15.13
N GLU A 318 -8.23 -7.59 14.53
CA GLU A 318 -7.16 -6.89 13.82
C GLU A 318 -7.68 -6.23 12.55
N VAL A 319 -7.40 -4.94 12.43
CA VAL A 319 -7.90 -4.11 11.33
C VAL A 319 -6.83 -3.76 10.30
N GLY A 320 -5.56 -4.02 10.61
CA GLY A 320 -4.42 -3.64 9.78
C GLY A 320 -4.06 -2.14 9.83
N ASP A 321 -4.56 -1.43 10.85
CA ASP A 321 -4.17 -0.05 11.18
C ASP A 321 -3.10 -0.06 12.27
N VAL A 322 -2.42 1.07 12.48
CA VAL A 322 -1.47 1.29 13.58
C VAL A 322 -2.16 1.00 14.93
N GLU A 323 -1.39 0.54 15.92
CA GLU A 323 -1.90 0.18 17.25
C GLU A 323 -2.78 1.30 17.83
N GLY A 324 -3.78 0.94 18.64
CA GLY A 324 -4.67 1.91 19.28
C GLY A 324 -3.94 3.00 20.09
N ALA A 325 -2.73 2.70 20.57
CA ALA A 325 -1.85 3.66 21.26
C ALA A 325 -1.25 4.73 20.33
N ASP A 326 -1.08 4.43 19.05
CA ASP A 326 -0.52 5.33 18.03
C ASP A 326 -1.62 6.03 17.21
N ARG A 327 -2.88 5.61 17.38
CA ARG A 327 -4.03 6.31 16.79
C ARG A 327 -4.19 7.67 17.45
N THR A 328 -4.33 8.71 16.65
CA THR A 328 -4.73 10.03 17.16
C THR A 328 -6.08 9.88 17.87
N ALA A 329 -6.18 10.32 19.12
CA ALA A 329 -7.44 10.30 19.85
C ALA A 329 -8.53 10.99 19.02
N THR A 330 -9.56 10.25 18.63
CA THR A 330 -10.73 10.82 17.97
C THR A 330 -11.64 11.39 19.05
N LEU A 331 -12.04 12.66 18.89
CA LEU A 331 -13.11 13.23 19.71
C LEU A 331 -14.37 12.35 19.58
N PRO A 332 -15.12 12.11 20.66
CA PRO A 332 -16.39 11.40 20.58
C PRO A 332 -17.29 12.13 19.58
N THR A 333 -17.71 11.44 18.52
CA THR A 333 -18.79 11.92 17.66
C THR A 333 -20.11 11.56 18.32
N ALA A 334 -20.99 12.54 18.52
CA ALA A 334 -22.34 12.30 19.02
C ALA A 334 -23.05 11.27 18.13
N ALA A 335 -23.72 10.33 18.77
CA ALA A 335 -24.50 9.27 18.14
C ALA A 335 -25.78 9.80 17.49
#